data_AF-A0A7C8YJT4-F1
#
_entry.id   AF-A0A7C8YJT4-F1
#
_cell.length_a   1.000
_cell.length_b   1.000
_cell.length_c   1.000
_cell.angle_alpha   90.00
_cell.angle_beta   90.00
_cell.angle_gamma   90.00
#
_symmetry.space_group_name_H-M   'P 1'
#
loop_
_entity.id
_entity.type
_entity.pdbx_description
1 polymer ?
#
loop_
_entity_poly.entity_id
_entity_poly.type
_entity_poly.pdbx_seq_one_letter_code
_entity_poly.pdbx_strand_id
1 'polypeptide(L)'
;RYSAEERRERIDRYRAKRTQRNFNKTIKYACRKTLADNRPRIRGRFARNDETGEIPKPISFQRYEDDDDLWVDNGQEEEDGILGKGRRFLSSVGGTHFQYCGY
;
A
#
# COMPACT_ATOMS: atom_id res chain seq x y z
N ARG A 1 9.21 -39.85 1.68
CA ARG A 1 8.48 -40.25 0.44
C ARG A 1 7.06 -40.62 0.87
N TYR A 2 5.99 -40.11 0.24
CA TYR A 2 4.62 -40.42 0.66
C TYR A 2 4.23 -41.86 0.32
N SER A 3 3.37 -42.47 1.13
CA SER A 3 2.77 -43.77 0.78
C SER A 3 1.83 -43.61 -0.42
N ALA A 4 1.52 -44.71 -1.10
CA ALA A 4 0.59 -44.69 -2.23
C ALA A 4 -0.82 -44.22 -1.83
N GLU A 5 -1.22 -44.48 -0.58
CA GLU A 5 -2.50 -44.05 -0.01
C GLU A 5 -2.51 -42.55 0.27
N GLU A 6 -1.51 -42.05 1.00
CA GLU A 6 -1.38 -40.61 1.30
C GLU A 6 -1.32 -39.76 0.03
N ARG A 7 -0.67 -40.27 -1.03
CA ARG A 7 -0.60 -39.59 -2.32
C ARG A 7 -1.97 -39.52 -2.99
N ARG A 8 -2.73 -40.63 -2.98
CA ARG A 8 -4.10 -40.67 -3.55
C ARG A 8 -5.00 -39.67 -2.83
N GLU A 9 -5.04 -39.70 -1.51
CA GLU A 9 -5.86 -38.78 -0.72
C GLU A 9 -5.54 -37.30 -0.97
N ARG A 10 -4.26 -36.95 -1.10
CA ARG A 10 -3.85 -35.57 -1.43
C ARG A 10 -4.30 -35.16 -2.83
N ILE A 11 -4.19 -36.05 -3.80
CA ILE A 11 -4.63 -35.81 -5.19
C ILE A 11 -6.15 -35.61 -5.21
N ASP A 12 -6.90 -36.44 -4.51
CA ASP A 12 -8.37 -36.35 -4.48
C ASP A 12 -8.83 -35.07 -3.77
N ARG A 13 -8.21 -34.72 -2.64
CA ARG A 13 -8.43 -33.44 -1.97
C ARG A 13 -8.14 -32.25 -2.88
N TYR A 14 -7.09 -32.33 -3.70
CA TYR A 14 -6.77 -31.29 -4.68
C TYR A 14 -7.83 -31.20 -5.78
N ARG A 15 -8.25 -32.34 -6.35
CA ARG A 15 -9.28 -32.39 -7.40
C ARG A 15 -10.61 -31.82 -6.91
N ALA A 16 -11.06 -32.22 -5.71
CA ALA A 16 -12.26 -31.70 -5.08
C ALA A 16 -12.20 -30.17 -4.86
N LYS A 17 -11.06 -29.64 -4.35
CA LYS A 17 -10.88 -28.19 -4.23
C LYS A 17 -10.81 -27.47 -5.58
N ARG A 18 -10.32 -28.14 -6.63
CA ARG A 18 -10.17 -27.54 -7.97
C ARG A 18 -11.52 -27.34 -8.64
N THR A 19 -12.45 -28.30 -8.51
CA THR A 19 -13.80 -28.18 -9.08
C THR A 19 -14.62 -27.10 -8.38
N GLN A 20 -14.37 -26.85 -7.09
CA GLN A 20 -15.08 -25.85 -6.28
C GLN A 20 -14.41 -24.46 -6.24
N ARG A 21 -13.52 -24.14 -7.18
CA ARG A 21 -12.88 -22.81 -7.21
C ARG A 21 -13.89 -21.73 -7.61
N ASN A 22 -13.86 -20.61 -6.90
CA ASN A 22 -14.62 -19.43 -7.26
C ASN A 22 -13.81 -18.57 -8.24
N PHE A 23 -14.24 -18.52 -9.50
CA PHE A 23 -13.64 -17.66 -10.53
C PHE A 23 -14.29 -16.27 -10.59
N ASN A 24 -15.53 -16.17 -10.13
CA ASN A 24 -16.22 -14.90 -10.02
C ASN A 24 -15.60 -14.07 -8.89
N LYS A 25 -15.57 -12.76 -9.07
CA LYS A 25 -15.01 -11.84 -8.07
C LYS A 25 -15.87 -11.85 -6.81
N THR A 26 -15.29 -12.32 -5.70
CA THR A 26 -15.96 -12.29 -4.38
C THR A 26 -15.45 -11.11 -3.55
N ILE A 27 -16.37 -10.31 -3.00
CA ILE A 27 -16.05 -9.26 -2.04
C ILE A 27 -16.22 -9.83 -0.63
N LYS A 28 -15.11 -10.25 -0.01
CA LYS A 28 -15.15 -10.86 1.33
C LYS A 28 -15.39 -9.85 2.46
N TYR A 29 -14.89 -8.62 2.31
CA TYR A 29 -14.99 -7.58 3.32
C TYR A 29 -15.76 -6.38 2.77
N ALA A 30 -17.07 -6.35 3.02
CA ALA A 30 -17.95 -5.28 2.55
C ALA A 30 -17.50 -3.90 3.06
N CYS A 31 -17.14 -3.80 4.33
CA CYS A 31 -16.66 -2.54 4.93
C CYS A 31 -15.43 -1.96 4.23
N ARG A 32 -14.46 -2.79 3.83
CA ARG A 32 -13.27 -2.31 3.12
C ARG A 32 -13.60 -1.87 1.69
N LYS A 33 -14.61 -2.49 1.07
CA LYS A 33 -15.09 -2.11 -0.27
C LYS A 33 -15.73 -0.72 -0.25
N THR A 34 -16.65 -0.47 0.69
CA THR A 34 -17.30 0.85 0.81
C THR A 34 -16.28 1.95 1.09
N LEU A 35 -15.32 1.71 1.98
CA LEU A 35 -14.22 2.65 2.24
C LEU A 35 -13.36 2.94 1.00
N ALA A 36 -13.08 1.92 0.19
CA ALA A 36 -12.27 2.07 -1.03
C ALA A 36 -13.03 2.74 -2.19
N ASP A 37 -14.36 2.67 -2.18
CA ASP A 37 -15.22 3.29 -3.18
C ASP A 37 -15.46 4.77 -2.88
N ASN A 38 -15.57 5.14 -1.61
CA ASN A 38 -15.79 6.53 -1.19
C ASN A 38 -14.50 7.39 -1.21
N ARG A 39 -13.32 6.79 -1.30
CA ARG A 39 -12.03 7.52 -1.24
C ARG A 39 -11.69 8.18 -2.59
N PRO A 40 -11.21 9.44 -2.62
CA PRO A 40 -10.94 10.16 -3.88
C PRO A 40 -9.86 9.49 -4.73
N ARG A 41 -10.08 9.46 -6.05
CA ARG A 41 -9.18 8.84 -7.03
C ARG A 41 -8.89 9.75 -8.21
N ILE A 42 -7.64 9.74 -8.69
CA ILE A 42 -7.20 10.39 -9.93
C ILE A 42 -6.61 9.31 -10.83
N ARG A 43 -7.18 9.14 -12.04
CA ARG A 43 -6.77 8.11 -13.01
C ARG A 43 -6.70 6.69 -12.41
N GLY A 44 -7.63 6.35 -11.51
CA GLY A 44 -7.72 5.04 -10.85
C GLY A 44 -6.86 4.84 -9.60
N ARG A 45 -5.93 5.77 -9.31
CA ARG A 45 -5.10 5.77 -8.10
C ARG A 45 -5.75 6.59 -7.01
N PHE A 46 -5.55 6.24 -5.73
CA PHE A 46 -5.99 7.11 -4.65
C PHE A 46 -5.17 8.40 -4.62
N ALA A 47 -5.84 9.54 -4.45
CA ALA A 47 -5.19 10.83 -4.30
C ALA A 47 -4.43 10.90 -2.96
N ARG A 48 -3.29 11.59 -2.95
CA ARG A 48 -2.60 11.99 -1.71
C ARG A 48 -3.24 13.26 -1.15
N ASN A 49 -3.12 13.45 0.16
CA ASN A 49 -3.76 14.56 0.85
C ASN A 49 -3.16 15.94 0.47
N ASP A 50 -2.00 15.97 -0.18
CA ASP A 50 -1.29 17.20 -0.56
C ASP A 50 -1.75 17.75 -1.93
N GLU A 51 -2.69 17.07 -2.60
CA GLU A 51 -3.15 17.37 -3.96
C GLU A 51 -4.38 18.30 -4.00
N THR A 52 -4.78 18.85 -2.85
CA THR A 52 -5.76 19.93 -2.82
C THR A 52 -5.14 21.22 -3.35
N GLY A 53 -5.17 21.40 -4.67
CA GLY A 53 -5.26 22.73 -5.28
C GLY A 53 -4.11 23.21 -6.17
N GLU A 54 -3.00 22.48 -6.32
CA GLU A 54 -1.91 22.93 -7.20
C GLU A 54 -1.85 22.08 -8.48
N ILE A 55 -1.87 22.80 -9.61
CA ILE A 55 -1.82 22.31 -11.00
C ILE A 55 -0.72 21.24 -11.13
N PRO A 56 -0.94 20.12 -11.85
CA PRO A 56 0.08 19.11 -12.03
C PRO A 56 1.31 19.75 -12.68
N LYS A 57 2.43 19.82 -11.94
CA LYS A 57 3.74 19.97 -12.56
C LYS A 57 3.87 18.82 -13.56
N PRO A 58 4.09 19.11 -14.86
CA PRO A 58 4.23 18.04 -15.84
C PRO A 58 5.38 17.14 -15.38
N ILE A 59 5.16 15.82 -15.42
CA ILE A 59 6.25 14.84 -15.47
C ILE A 59 6.88 15.02 -16.85
N SER A 60 7.64 16.10 -17.02
CA SER A 60 8.66 16.18 -18.06
C SER A 60 9.84 15.38 -17.52
N PHE A 61 9.80 14.06 -17.72
CA PHE A 61 11.01 13.26 -17.73
C PHE A 61 11.77 13.58 -19.03
N GLN A 62 12.39 14.75 -19.05
CA GLN A 62 13.40 15.14 -20.01
C GLN A 62 14.35 16.07 -19.27
N ARG A 63 15.35 15.49 -18.63
CA ARG A 63 16.68 16.09 -18.56
C ARG A 63 17.71 14.99 -18.31
N TYR A 64 18.17 14.41 -19.41
CA TYR A 64 19.57 14.04 -19.50
C TYR A 64 20.39 15.33 -19.33
N GLU A 65 21.55 15.19 -18.68
CA GLU A 65 22.55 16.21 -18.34
C GLU A 65 22.17 17.15 -17.16
N ASP A 66 22.54 16.77 -15.93
CA ASP A 66 23.17 17.67 -14.93
C ASP A 66 23.74 16.85 -13.76
N ASP A 67 25.01 17.10 -13.45
CA ASP A 67 25.71 16.83 -12.19
C ASP A 67 26.16 15.41 -11.82
N ASP A 68 26.96 14.79 -12.69
CA ASP A 68 28.03 13.87 -12.25
C ASP A 68 29.17 14.68 -11.57
N ASP A 69 29.00 15.27 -10.38
CA ASP A 69 30.12 15.95 -9.66
C ASP A 69 29.89 16.26 -8.15
N LEU A 70 29.16 15.41 -7.41
CA LEU A 70 28.82 15.67 -5.99
C LEU A 70 29.41 14.67 -4.98
N TRP A 71 30.57 14.08 -5.31
CA TRP A 71 31.40 13.32 -4.37
C TRP A 71 32.87 13.74 -4.48
N VAL A 72 33.16 15.03 -4.27
CA VAL A 72 34.51 15.47 -3.91
C VAL A 72 34.63 15.42 -2.39
N ASP A 73 35.30 14.37 -1.94
CA ASP A 73 35.92 14.22 -0.64
C ASP A 73 36.73 15.48 -0.26
N ASN A 74 36.37 16.13 0.84
CA ASN A 74 37.31 16.95 1.61
C ASN A 74 36.89 16.98 3.08
N GLY A 75 37.67 16.29 3.92
CA GLY A 75 37.52 16.30 5.37
C GLY A 75 37.93 17.60 6.07
N GLN A 76 37.71 17.60 7.39
CA GLN A 76 38.05 18.59 8.44
C GLN A 76 37.13 19.82 8.49
N GLU A 77 36.65 20.36 9.63
CA GLU A 77 36.66 20.09 11.08
C GLU A 77 35.66 21.11 11.71
N GLU A 78 34.94 20.75 12.79
CA GLU A 78 34.28 21.63 13.82
C GLU A 78 33.10 22.53 13.36
N GLU A 79 32.01 22.85 14.07
CA GLU A 79 31.58 22.83 15.48
C GLU A 79 30.01 22.96 15.47
N ASP A 80 29.36 22.68 16.61
CA ASP A 80 28.02 23.15 17.04
C ASP A 80 26.70 22.55 16.47
N GLY A 81 26.04 21.76 17.31
CA GLY A 81 24.80 21.03 16.99
C GLY A 81 23.49 21.71 17.37
N ILE A 82 22.36 21.15 16.88
CA ILE A 82 21.04 21.24 17.54
C ILE A 82 20.25 19.93 17.39
N LEU A 83 19.89 19.43 18.57
CA LEU A 83 19.08 18.28 18.98
C LEU A 83 17.81 17.96 18.16
N GLY A 84 17.72 16.71 17.72
CA GLY A 84 16.53 16.11 17.12
C GLY A 84 15.32 16.09 18.07
N LYS A 85 14.13 16.31 17.51
CA LYS A 85 12.85 16.14 18.23
C LYS A 85 11.87 15.32 17.39
N GLY A 86 11.81 14.02 17.72
CA GLY A 86 10.74 13.12 17.29
C GLY A 86 9.38 13.61 17.80
N ARG A 87 8.39 13.64 16.91
CA ARG A 87 7.00 13.99 17.24
C ARG A 87 6.36 12.85 18.05
N ARG A 88 5.82 13.21 19.23
CA ARG A 88 5.07 12.32 20.13
C ARG A 88 3.68 12.03 19.54
N PHE A 89 3.37 10.75 19.36
CA PHE A 89 2.06 10.26 18.93
C PHE A 89 1.07 10.39 20.10
N LEU A 90 0.10 11.31 20.03
CA LEU A 90 -1.00 11.35 20.99
C LEU A 90 -2.21 10.61 20.39
N SER A 91 -2.49 9.43 20.93
CA SER A 91 -3.65 8.62 20.57
C SER A 91 -4.94 9.23 21.13
N SER A 92 -5.83 9.71 20.25
CA SER A 92 -7.22 9.98 20.60
C SER A 92 -8.09 8.88 19.97
N VAL A 93 -8.56 7.95 20.81
CA VAL A 93 -9.54 6.92 20.42
C VAL A 93 -10.92 7.57 20.42
N GLY A 94 -11.38 8.01 19.25
CA GLY A 94 -12.77 8.37 19.00
C GLY A 94 -13.49 7.21 18.31
N GLY A 95 -14.49 6.62 18.99
CA GLY A 95 -15.24 5.47 18.49
C GLY A 95 -16.08 5.83 17.26
N THR A 96 -15.85 5.11 16.15
CA THR A 96 -16.68 5.21 14.95
C THR A 96 -17.88 4.27 15.08
N HIS A 97 -19.09 4.83 15.18
CA HIS A 97 -20.35 4.07 15.09
C HIS A 97 -20.54 3.54 13.67
N PHE A 98 -20.55 2.22 13.51
CA PHE A 98 -20.68 1.55 12.22
C PHE A 98 -22.16 1.31 11.91
N GLN A 99 -22.73 2.13 11.01
CA GLN A 99 -24.07 1.87 10.47
C GLN A 99 -23.99 0.73 9.46
N TYR A 100 -24.70 -0.36 9.74
CA TYR A 100 -24.84 -1.49 8.83
C TYR A 100 -25.90 -1.15 7.77
N CYS A 101 -25.45 -0.79 6.57
CA CYS A 101 -26.30 -0.82 5.39
C CYS A 101 -26.09 -2.18 4.71
N GLY A 102 -27.03 -3.09 4.96
CA GLY A 102 -27.17 -4.32 4.20
C GLY A 102 -27.61 -4.02 2.78
N TYR A 103 -26.97 -4.67 1.81
CA TYR A 103 -27.48 -4.87 0.46
C TYR A 103 -28.15 -6.24 0.40
#